data_AF-A0A925XVF8-F1
#
_entry.id   AF-A0A925XVF8-F1
#
_cell.length_a   1.000
_cell.length_b   1.000
_cell.length_c   1.000
_cell.angle_alpha   90.00
_cell.angle_beta   90.00
_cell.angle_gamma   90.00
#
_symmetry.space_group_name_H-M   'P 1'
#
loop_
_entity.id
_entity.type
_entity.pdbx_description
1 polymer ?
#
loop_
_entity_poly.entity_id
_entity_poly.type
_entity_poly.pdbx_seq_one_letter_code
_entity_poly.pdbx_strand_id
1 'polypeptide(L)' 'MLRGLSFLGKRVVVLYEYYWGQLGLIKGVDRTGLWIIELEETDEYGPVVLALESTAFQLDRDRL' A
#
# COMPACT_ATOMS: atom_id res chain seq x y z
N MET A 1 -1.38 11.39 -17.23
CA MET A 1 -1.43 10.73 -15.90
C MET A 1 -1.40 9.20 -16.08
N LEU A 2 -0.23 8.60 -16.34
CA LEU A 2 -0.09 7.13 -16.49
C LEU A 2 0.85 6.50 -15.45
N ARG A 3 1.44 7.30 -14.55
CA ARG A 3 2.46 6.80 -13.59
C ARG A 3 1.88 5.88 -12.51
N GLY A 4 0.60 5.95 -12.17
CA GLY A 4 0.01 5.11 -11.11
C GLY A 4 -0.10 3.63 -11.49
N LEU A 5 -0.34 3.32 -12.77
CA LEU A 5 -0.54 1.94 -13.23
C LEU A 5 0.72 1.08 -13.10
N SER A 6 1.92 1.65 -13.22
CA SER A 6 3.18 0.89 -13.11
C SER A 6 3.46 0.37 -11.69
N PHE A 7 2.72 0.85 -10.70
CA PHE A 7 2.89 0.46 -9.30
C PHE A 7 1.81 -0.51 -8.82
N LEU A 8 0.77 -0.80 -9.63
CA LEU A 8 -0.22 -1.81 -9.28
C LEU A 8 0.45 -3.17 -9.03
N GLY A 9 0.05 -3.82 -7.94
CA GLY A 9 0.60 -5.09 -7.50
C GLY A 9 2.03 -5.02 -6.95
N LYS A 10 2.67 -3.83 -6.89
CA LYS A 10 3.95 -3.67 -6.20
C LYS A 10 3.74 -3.75 -4.69
N ARG A 11 4.69 -4.41 -4.04
CA ARG A 11 4.73 -4.54 -2.59
C ARG A 11 5.33 -3.30 -1.95
N VAL A 12 4.80 -2.94 -0.80
CA VAL A 12 5.21 -1.80 0.01
C VAL A 12 5.33 -2.19 1.48
N VAL A 13 6.13 -1.45 2.22
CA VAL A 13 6.15 -1.43 3.67
C VAL A 13 5.39 -0.18 4.13
N VAL A 14 4.40 -0.34 4.99
CA VAL A 14 3.61 0.76 5.55
C VAL A 14 4.41 1.48 6.64
N LEU A 15 4.35 2.80 6.67
CA LEU A 15 5.06 3.69 7.59
C LEU A 15 4.07 4.59 8.37
N TYR A 16 2.87 4.07 8.65
CA TYR A 16 1.77 4.84 9.22
C TYR A 16 1.18 4.17 10.45
N GLU A 17 1.19 4.91 11.57
CA GLU A 17 0.54 4.57 12.84
C GLU A 17 0.73 3.11 13.28
N TYR A 18 -0.37 2.41 13.59
CA TYR A 18 -0.41 1.04 14.10
C TYR A 18 0.07 0.01 13.07
N TYR A 19 0.10 0.35 11.78
CA TYR A 19 0.47 -0.54 10.68
C TYR A 19 1.94 -0.40 10.28
N TRP A 20 2.74 0.35 11.05
CA TRP A 20 4.15 0.56 10.75
C TRP A 20 4.90 -0.77 10.62
N GLY A 21 5.62 -0.94 9.50
CA GLY A 21 6.41 -2.12 9.19
C GLY A 21 5.63 -3.25 8.50
N GLN A 22 4.31 -3.18 8.43
CA GLN A 22 3.51 -4.22 7.76
C GLN A 22 3.66 -4.15 6.24
N LEU A 23 3.64 -5.32 5.62
CA LEU A 23 3.69 -5.45 4.16
C LEU A 23 2.29 -5.31 3.56
N GLY A 24 2.23 -4.67 2.40
CA GLY A 24 0.99 -4.55 1.63
C GLY A 24 1.24 -4.43 0.14
N LEU A 25 0.16 -4.55 -0.63
CA LEU A 25 0.16 -4.46 -2.08
C LEU A 25 -0.61 -3.23 -2.54
N ILE A 26 -0.04 -2.48 -3.48
CA ILE A 26 -0.73 -1.36 -4.12
C ILE A 26 -1.85 -1.91 -5.02
N LYS A 27 -3.10 -1.59 -4.70
CA LYS A 27 -4.30 -1.95 -5.48
C LYS A 27 -4.79 -0.83 -6.38
N GLY A 28 -4.38 0.41 -6.11
CA GLY A 28 -4.79 1.55 -6.93
C GLY A 28 -4.42 2.89 -6.35
N VAL A 29 -4.94 3.93 -7.00
CA VAL A 29 -4.96 5.30 -6.51
C VAL A 29 -6.39 5.78 -6.65
N ASP A 30 -6.94 6.37 -5.61
CA ASP A 30 -8.30 6.91 -5.64
C ASP A 30 -8.38 8.24 -6.41
N ARG A 31 -9.56 8.87 -6.40
CA ARG A 31 -9.77 10.16 -7.09
C ARG A 31 -9.10 11.35 -6.39
N THR A 32 -8.72 11.20 -5.13
CA THR A 32 -8.07 12.24 -4.33
C THR A 32 -6.55 12.19 -4.44
N GLY A 33 -6.00 11.07 -4.94
CA GLY A 33 -4.57 10.85 -5.09
C GLY A 33 -3.97 9.97 -3.99
N LEU A 34 -4.80 9.41 -3.10
CA LEU A 34 -4.37 8.46 -2.08
C LEU A 34 -4.17 7.07 -2.69
N TRP A 35 -3.10 6.41 -2.25
CA TRP A 35 -2.78 5.05 -2.66
C TRP A 35 -3.60 4.06 -1.85
N ILE A 36 -4.25 3.15 -2.55
CA ILE A 36 -5.00 2.05 -1.94
C ILE A 36 -4.03 0.89 -1.74
N ILE A 37 -3.80 0.52 -0.49
CA ILE A 37 -2.87 -0.54 -0.08
C ILE A 37 -3.64 -1.59 0.70
N GLU A 38 -3.59 -2.83 0.24
CA GLU A 38 -4.13 -4.00 0.95
C GLU A 38 -2.99 -4.67 1.71
N LEU A 39 -3.14 -4.86 3.02
CA LEU A 39 -2.12 -5.51 3.84
C LEU A 39 -2.06 -7.01 3.53
N GLU A 40 -0.87 -7.59 3.59
CA GLU A 40 -0.68 -9.04 3.42
C GLU A 40 -1.23 -9.82 4.63
N GLU A 41 -1.14 -9.23 5.82
CA GLU A 41 -1.78 -9.77 7.02
C GLU A 41 -3.26 -9.39 7.06
N THR A 42 -4.11 -10.38 7.29
CA THR A 42 -5.54 -10.21 7.53
C THR A 42 -5.80 -10.19 9.04
N ASP A 43 -6.75 -9.38 9.48
CA ASP A 43 -7.24 -9.43 10.85
C ASP A 43 -8.40 -10.44 11.00
N GLU A 44 -9.00 -10.50 12.18
CA GLU A 44 -10.15 -11.38 12.47
C GLU A 44 -11.43 -11.01 11.70
N TYR A 45 -11.48 -9.85 11.07
CA TYR A 45 -12.60 -9.31 10.29
C TYR A 45 -12.35 -9.36 8.77
N GLY A 46 -11.12 -9.65 8.34
CA GLY A 46 -10.77 -9.92 6.95
C GLY A 46 -9.57 -9.11 6.43
N PRO A 47 -9.52 -8.80 5.13
CA PRO A 47 -8.42 -8.04 4.55
C PRO A 47 -8.49 -6.58 5.00
N VAL A 48 -7.34 -6.06 5.45
CA VAL A 48 -7.20 -4.65 5.84
C VAL A 48 -6.78 -3.84 4.61
N VAL A 49 -7.55 -2.79 4.31
CA VAL A 49 -7.29 -1.88 3.18
C VAL A 49 -7.13 -0.46 3.68
N LEU A 50 -6.00 0.17 3.36
CA LEU A 50 -5.64 1.51 3.75
C LEU A 50 -5.62 2.45 2.54
N ALA A 51 -6.03 3.70 2.73
CA ALA A 51 -5.85 4.78 1.77
C ALA A 51 -4.77 5.73 2.31
N LEU A 52 -3.60 5.76 1.68
CA LEU A 52 -2.39 6.37 2.23
C LEU A 52 -1.77 7.41 1.29
N GLU A 53 -1.17 8.44 1.86
CA GLU A 53 -0.30 9.35 1.13
C GLU A 53 0.99 8.64 0.70
N SER A 54 1.68 9.18 -0.31
CA SER A 54 2.93 8.59 -0.84
C SER A 54 4.08 8.58 0.18
N THR A 55 3.98 9.36 1.25
CA THR A 55 4.94 9.47 2.36
C THR A 55 4.71 8.41 3.44
N ALA A 56 3.54 7.78 3.45
CA ALA A 56 3.09 6.84 4.48
C ALA A 56 3.43 5.38 4.15
N PHE A 57 4.19 5.13 3.09
CA PHE A 57 4.69 3.80 2.74
C PHE A 57 5.95 3.92 1.86
N GLN A 58 6.69 2.82 1.74
CA GLN A 58 7.85 2.73 0.86
C GLN A 58 7.75 1.45 0.01
N LEU A 59 8.12 1.53 -1.28
CA LEU A 59 8.24 0.32 -2.10
C LEU A 59 9.23 -0.66 -1.47
N ASP A 60 8.81 -1.91 -1.33
CA ASP A 60 9.67 -2.99 -0.89
C ASP A 60 10.70 -3.29 -1.99
N ARG A 61 11.98 -3.20 -1.63
CA ARG A 61 13.12 -3.31 -2.56
C ARG A 61 13.73 -4.71 -2.58
N ASP A 62 13.28 -5.62 -1.72
CA ASP A 62 13.92 -6.93 -1.55
C ASP A 62 13.65 -7.95 -2.68
N ARG A 63 13.06 -7.52 -3.81
CA ARG A 63 12.87 -8.32 -5.03
C ARG A 63 12.90 -7.51 -6.33
N LEU A 64 14.03 -6.89 -6.66
CA LEU A 64 14.40 -6.61 -8.06
C LEU A 64 15.27 -7.74 -8.60
#